data_AF-A0A845YDJ5-F1
#
_entry.id   AF-A0A845YDJ5-F1
#
_cell.length_a   1.000
_cell.length_b   1.000
_cell.length_c   1.000
_cell.angle_alpha   90.00
_cell.angle_beta   90.00
_cell.angle_gamma   90.00
#
_symmetry.space_group_name_H-M   'P 1'
#
loop_
_entity.id
_entity.type
_entity.pdbx_description
1 polymer ?
#
loop_
_entity_poly.entity_id
_entity_poly.type
_entity_poly.pdbx_seq_one_letter_code
_entity_poly.pdbx_strand_id
1 'polypeptide(L)'
;NESDTTAGDAVLLNLVRAALDEIPLVMAPGAIVAGQYANVDSTRGVFKAPANVALTSVIKPTIKINNQQQDDLNIHTSGKSINVIRAFTGKGTLIWGARTLEGNSNEWRYIPVRRFFNMAEESIKKATEQFVFEPNDANTWTKVRAMIENFLTLQWRAGALVGAKPEQAFFVKVGLNETMTALDILEGRMIVEIGMAVVRPAEFIILKFSHKMQES
;
A
#
# COMPACT_ATOMS: atom_id res chain seq x y z
N ASN A 1 17.70 37.63 -43.02
CA ASN A 1 17.01 38.40 -41.96
C ASN A 1 16.00 37.59 -41.14
N GLU A 2 15.93 36.26 -41.25
CA GLU A 2 15.05 35.41 -40.39
C GLU A 2 15.80 34.65 -39.28
N SER A 3 17.13 34.70 -39.24
CA SER A 3 17.96 33.94 -38.30
C SER A 3 18.25 34.64 -36.97
N ASP A 4 17.90 35.93 -36.83
CA ASP A 4 18.28 36.77 -35.68
C ASP A 4 17.12 36.91 -34.66
N THR A 5 15.88 36.75 -35.10
CA THR A 5 14.68 36.73 -34.25
C THR A 5 14.61 35.48 -33.38
N THR A 6 15.00 34.31 -33.91
CA THR A 6 14.97 33.03 -33.19
C THR A 6 15.96 32.96 -32.02
N ALA A 7 17.08 33.67 -32.09
CA ALA A 7 18.06 33.74 -31.01
C ALA A 7 17.58 34.62 -29.84
N GLY A 8 16.96 35.78 -30.15
CA GLY A 8 16.35 36.66 -29.14
C GLY A 8 15.17 35.99 -28.41
N ASP A 9 14.36 35.24 -29.15
CA ASP A 9 13.23 34.48 -28.60
C ASP A 9 13.70 33.36 -27.66
N ALA A 10 14.82 32.69 -27.96
CA ALA A 10 15.41 31.68 -27.10
C ALA A 10 15.95 32.26 -25.78
N VAL A 11 16.56 33.45 -25.82
CA VAL A 11 17.04 34.15 -24.62
C VAL A 11 15.85 34.58 -23.75
N LEU A 12 14.82 35.17 -24.35
CA LEU A 12 13.61 35.58 -23.64
C LEU A 12 12.89 34.37 -23.01
N LEU A 13 12.78 33.26 -23.73
CA LEU A 13 12.19 32.02 -23.21
C LEU A 13 12.93 31.51 -21.97
N ASN A 14 14.27 31.55 -21.98
CA ASN A 14 15.08 31.13 -20.83
C ASN A 14 14.92 32.08 -19.63
N LEU A 15 14.84 33.39 -19.86
CA LEU A 15 14.56 34.38 -18.80
C LEU A 15 13.18 34.17 -18.18
N VAL A 16 12.15 33.91 -19.00
CA VAL A 16 10.79 33.62 -18.51
C VAL A 16 10.77 32.32 -17.71
N ARG A 17 11.45 31.26 -18.18
CA ARG A 17 11.57 29.99 -17.43
C ARG A 17 12.25 30.20 -16.08
N ALA A 18 13.37 30.92 -16.04
CA ALA A 18 14.07 31.22 -14.79
C ALA A 18 13.20 32.01 -13.81
N ALA A 19 12.46 33.01 -14.30
CA ALA A 19 11.53 33.77 -13.46
C ALA A 19 10.36 32.92 -12.94
N LEU A 20 9.85 31.97 -13.74
CA LEU A 20 8.82 31.03 -13.30
C LEU A 20 9.35 30.04 -12.26
N ASP A 21 10.59 29.57 -12.39
CA ASP A 21 11.23 28.67 -11.42
C ASP A 21 11.43 29.33 -10.04
N GLU A 22 11.52 30.66 -9.98
CA GLU A 22 11.59 31.41 -8.72
C GLU A 22 10.24 31.55 -7.99
N ILE A 23 9.11 31.19 -8.63
CA ILE A 23 7.77 31.31 -8.04
C ILE A 23 7.26 29.91 -7.64
N PRO A 24 7.53 29.44 -6.41
CA PRO A 24 7.10 28.12 -5.98
C PRO A 24 5.57 28.07 -5.82
N LEU A 25 4.93 27.14 -6.53
CA LEU A 25 3.51 26.86 -6.36
C LEU A 25 3.29 25.88 -5.19
N VAL A 26 2.55 26.32 -4.18
CA VAL A 26 2.12 25.44 -3.07
C VAL A 26 0.94 24.59 -3.54
N MET A 27 1.10 23.27 -3.48
CA MET A 27 0.05 22.31 -3.83
C MET A 27 -0.30 21.42 -2.63
N ALA A 28 -1.56 20.97 -2.60
CA ALA A 28 -1.97 19.92 -1.68
C ALA A 28 -1.28 18.59 -2.05
N PRO A 29 -0.93 17.74 -1.06
CA PRO A 29 -0.16 16.53 -1.30
C PRO A 29 -0.97 15.40 -1.97
N GLY A 30 -2.29 15.52 -2.10
CA GLY A 30 -3.17 14.44 -2.55
C GLY A 30 -2.79 13.87 -3.91
N ALA A 31 -2.58 14.72 -4.92
CA ALA A 31 -2.24 14.28 -6.27
C ALA A 31 -0.90 13.53 -6.31
N ILE A 32 0.12 14.04 -5.62
CA ILE A 32 1.44 13.39 -5.63
C ILE A 32 1.44 12.07 -4.85
N VAL A 33 0.71 11.99 -3.73
CA VAL A 33 0.56 10.74 -2.97
C VAL A 33 -0.19 9.68 -3.77
N ALA A 34 -1.23 10.07 -4.53
CA ALA A 34 -1.93 9.16 -5.43
C ALA A 34 -1.01 8.62 -6.53
N GLY A 35 -0.18 9.48 -7.13
CA GLY A 35 0.86 9.06 -8.07
C GLY A 35 1.87 8.10 -7.45
N GLN A 36 2.29 8.37 -6.21
CA GLN A 36 3.20 7.48 -5.47
C GLN A 36 2.57 6.11 -5.20
N TYR A 37 1.26 6.04 -4.90
CA TYR A 37 0.55 4.77 -4.74
C TYR A 37 0.63 3.96 -6.03
N ALA A 38 0.26 4.55 -7.17
CA ALA A 38 0.30 3.87 -8.47
C ALA A 38 1.71 3.40 -8.84
N ASN A 39 2.72 4.23 -8.57
CA ASN A 39 4.12 3.88 -8.83
C ASN A 39 4.58 2.69 -7.96
N VAL A 40 4.25 2.70 -6.66
CA VAL A 40 4.66 1.61 -5.74
C VAL A 40 3.92 0.33 -6.05
N ASP A 41 2.63 0.40 -6.34
CA ASP A 41 1.83 -0.77 -6.67
C ASP A 41 2.34 -1.47 -7.93
N SER A 42 2.68 -0.69 -8.98
CA SER A 42 3.16 -1.24 -10.25
C SER A 42 4.58 -1.81 -10.19
N THR A 43 5.43 -1.29 -9.30
CA THR A 43 6.85 -1.67 -9.24
C THR A 43 7.20 -2.63 -8.10
N ARG A 44 6.43 -2.61 -7.01
CA ARG A 44 6.74 -3.33 -5.76
C ARG A 44 5.55 -4.12 -5.20
N GLY A 45 4.35 -3.93 -5.77
CA GLY A 45 3.12 -4.55 -5.29
C GLY A 45 2.41 -3.74 -4.20
N VAL A 46 1.09 -3.92 -4.14
CA VAL A 46 0.17 -3.17 -3.24
C VAL A 46 0.49 -3.36 -1.75
N PHE A 47 1.08 -4.51 -1.40
CA PHE A 47 1.49 -4.85 -0.04
C PHE A 47 2.72 -4.06 0.45
N LYS A 48 3.41 -3.33 -0.44
CA LYS A 48 4.52 -2.47 -0.05
C LYS A 48 4.00 -1.12 0.43
N ALA A 49 4.46 -0.68 1.61
CA ALA A 49 4.16 0.66 2.11
C ALA A 49 4.61 1.74 1.10
N PRO A 50 3.73 2.68 0.67
CA PRO A 50 4.04 3.78 -0.23
C PRO A 50 4.70 4.96 0.51
N ALA A 51 5.67 4.63 1.36
CA ALA A 51 6.42 5.56 2.21
C ALA A 51 7.91 5.23 2.14
N ASN A 52 8.75 6.15 2.61
CA ASN A 52 10.21 6.09 2.49
C ASN A 52 10.66 6.00 1.01
N VAL A 53 9.96 6.72 0.13
CA VAL A 53 10.31 6.91 -1.28
C VAL A 53 10.38 8.42 -1.55
N ALA A 54 11.41 8.84 -2.28
CA ALA A 54 11.63 10.24 -2.59
C ALA A 54 10.61 10.73 -3.62
N LEU A 55 9.99 11.86 -3.32
CA LEU A 55 9.07 12.53 -4.23
C LEU A 55 9.86 13.25 -5.31
N THR A 56 9.54 12.94 -6.56
CA THR A 56 10.08 13.65 -7.72
C THR A 56 9.43 15.02 -7.88
N SER A 57 10.19 16.02 -8.30
CA SER A 57 9.70 17.36 -8.59
C SER A 57 9.05 18.07 -7.38
N VAL A 58 9.47 17.72 -6.16
CA VAL A 58 9.09 18.42 -4.93
C VAL A 58 10.30 19.11 -4.34
N ILE A 59 10.18 20.43 -4.16
CA ILE A 59 11.24 21.24 -3.55
C ILE A 59 11.35 20.93 -2.05
N LYS A 60 10.29 21.19 -1.29
CA LYS A 60 10.21 20.94 0.16
C LYS A 60 8.76 21.02 0.67
N PRO A 61 8.45 20.43 1.83
CA PRO A 61 7.22 20.73 2.56
C PRO A 61 7.16 22.20 2.97
N THR A 62 5.96 22.79 2.99
CA THR A 62 5.74 24.17 3.45
C THR A 62 6.02 24.32 4.95
N ILE A 63 5.70 23.29 5.73
CA ILE A 63 5.93 23.26 7.18
C ILE A 63 6.99 22.20 7.48
N LYS A 64 8.05 22.61 8.17
CA LYS A 64 9.08 21.69 8.64
C LYS A 64 8.61 21.03 9.95
N ILE A 65 8.40 19.72 9.90
CA ILE A 65 8.02 18.91 11.06
C ILE A 65 9.24 18.16 11.60
N ASN A 66 9.48 18.27 12.91
CA ASN A 66 10.54 17.54 13.61
C ASN A 66 10.04 16.17 14.11
N ASN A 67 10.91 15.38 14.76
CA ASN A 67 10.54 14.03 15.22
C ASN A 67 9.46 14.09 16.31
N GLN A 68 9.60 14.95 17.31
CA GLN A 68 8.65 15.07 18.43
C GLN A 68 7.25 15.44 17.95
N GLN A 69 7.15 16.44 17.07
CA GLN A 69 5.88 16.85 16.45
C GLN A 69 5.27 15.72 15.61
N GLN A 70 6.11 14.94 14.93
CA GLN A 70 5.63 13.80 14.17
C GLN A 70 5.07 12.70 15.08
N ASP A 71 5.66 12.46 16.25
CA ASP A 71 5.20 11.40 17.16
C ASP A 71 3.75 11.64 17.59
N ASP A 72 3.40 12.88 17.94
CA ASP A 72 2.03 13.27 18.32
C ASP A 72 1.03 13.19 17.13
N LEU A 73 1.52 13.41 15.90
CA LEU A 73 0.72 13.26 14.67
C LEU A 73 0.54 11.79 14.28
N ASN A 74 1.52 10.95 14.60
CA ASN A 74 1.54 9.52 14.30
C ASN A 74 0.65 8.74 15.27
N ILE A 75 0.66 9.08 16.57
CA ILE A 75 -0.14 8.44 17.60
C ILE A 75 -0.87 9.55 18.38
N HIS A 76 -2.03 9.94 17.87
CA HIS A 76 -2.83 10.98 18.51
C HIS A 76 -3.85 10.39 19.50
N THR A 77 -4.21 11.15 20.54
CA THR A 77 -5.22 10.76 21.56
C THR A 77 -6.61 10.51 20.97
N SER A 78 -6.89 11.06 19.79
CA SER A 78 -8.14 10.81 19.05
C SER A 78 -8.18 9.44 18.35
N GLY A 79 -7.10 8.67 18.39
CA GLY A 79 -6.99 7.39 17.70
C GLY A 79 -6.59 7.48 16.21
N LYS A 80 -6.51 8.71 15.68
CA LYS A 80 -6.18 8.98 14.28
C LYS A 80 -4.69 9.21 14.10
N SER A 81 -4.18 8.87 12.91
CA SER A 81 -2.80 9.13 12.51
C SER A 81 -2.74 9.99 11.27
N ILE A 82 -1.70 10.84 11.20
CA ILE A 82 -1.39 11.69 10.07
C ILE A 82 0.00 11.31 9.54
N ASN A 83 0.06 10.89 8.29
CA ASN A 83 1.33 10.62 7.62
C ASN A 83 1.96 11.93 7.14
N VAL A 84 3.10 12.29 7.71
CA VAL A 84 3.81 13.53 7.38
C VAL A 84 4.72 13.35 6.16
N ILE A 85 4.88 14.42 5.38
CA ILE A 85 5.89 14.50 4.31
C ILE A 85 7.05 15.32 4.87
N ARG A 86 8.27 14.77 4.82
CA ARG A 86 9.45 15.37 5.48
C ARG A 86 10.65 15.43 4.55
N ALA A 87 11.43 16.50 4.67
CA ALA A 87 12.69 16.65 3.98
C ALA A 87 13.84 16.09 4.83
N PHE A 88 14.67 15.27 4.20
CA PHE A 88 15.85 14.66 4.80
C PHE A 88 17.09 15.00 3.98
N THR A 89 18.16 15.45 4.66
CA THR A 89 19.45 15.68 4.03
C THR A 89 19.96 14.40 3.35
N GLY A 90 20.34 14.49 2.08
CA GLY A 90 20.84 13.36 1.29
C GLY A 90 19.76 12.39 0.76
N LYS A 91 18.50 12.48 1.19
CA LYS A 91 17.39 11.64 0.70
C LYS A 91 16.25 12.42 0.02
N GLY A 92 16.27 13.75 0.11
CA GLY A 92 15.24 14.61 -0.45
C GLY A 92 13.95 14.62 0.39
N THR A 93 12.83 14.94 -0.25
CA THR A 93 11.51 14.99 0.39
C THR A 93 10.83 13.63 0.28
N LEU A 94 10.46 13.04 1.42
CA LEU A 94 9.90 11.69 1.53
C LEU A 94 8.49 11.73 2.11
N ILE A 95 7.60 10.86 1.64
CA ILE A 95 6.42 10.47 2.43
C ILE A 95 6.92 9.63 3.62
N TRP A 96 6.64 10.08 4.84
CA TRP A 96 7.25 9.54 6.06
C TRP A 96 6.22 9.01 7.06
N GLY A 97 5.29 8.21 6.54
CA GLY A 97 4.28 7.49 7.31
C GLY A 97 3.44 6.61 6.39
N ALA A 98 2.93 5.50 6.93
CA ALA A 98 2.08 4.56 6.19
C ALA A 98 0.86 4.08 7.00
N ARG A 99 0.41 4.88 7.98
CA ARG A 99 -0.76 4.57 8.81
C ARG A 99 -2.06 4.99 8.12
N THR A 100 -3.16 4.30 8.38
CA THR A 100 -4.51 4.75 8.03
C THR A 100 -5.00 5.77 9.07
N LEU A 101 -6.23 6.28 8.88
CA LEU A 101 -6.90 7.07 9.92
C LEU A 101 -7.30 6.22 11.14
N GLU A 102 -7.29 4.89 11.03
CA GLU A 102 -7.52 3.97 12.14
C GLU A 102 -6.16 3.52 12.73
N GLY A 103 -5.28 4.48 13.00
CA GLY A 103 -3.88 4.22 13.31
C GLY A 103 -3.62 3.50 14.63
N ASN A 104 -4.56 3.54 15.57
CA ASN A 104 -4.48 2.79 16.82
C ASN A 104 -5.07 1.37 16.72
N SER A 105 -5.62 0.98 15.57
CA SER A 105 -6.10 -0.38 15.32
C SER A 105 -4.96 -1.39 15.41
N ASN A 106 -5.26 -2.64 15.77
CA ASN A 106 -4.32 -3.75 15.61
C ASN A 106 -4.42 -4.40 14.23
N GLU A 107 -5.54 -4.20 13.54
CA GLU A 107 -5.86 -4.86 12.27
C GLU A 107 -5.60 -3.91 11.10
N TRP A 108 -6.23 -2.74 11.09
CA TRP A 108 -6.28 -1.83 9.94
C TRP A 108 -5.33 -0.64 10.04
N ARG A 109 -4.33 -0.72 10.93
CA ARG A 109 -3.37 0.35 11.19
C ARG A 109 -2.65 0.86 9.95
N TYR A 110 -2.30 -0.03 9.03
CA TYR A 110 -1.36 0.27 7.95
C TYR A 110 -2.04 0.30 6.58
N ILE A 111 -1.73 1.34 5.80
CA ILE A 111 -2.17 1.54 4.41
C ILE A 111 -1.91 0.30 3.54
N PRO A 112 -0.69 -0.27 3.45
CA PRO A 112 -0.45 -1.42 2.58
C PRO A 112 -1.31 -2.64 2.94
N VAL A 113 -1.60 -2.85 4.23
CA VAL A 113 -2.44 -3.96 4.69
C VAL A 113 -3.88 -3.75 4.21
N ARG A 114 -4.49 -2.60 4.50
CA ARG A 114 -5.87 -2.31 4.07
C ARG A 114 -6.01 -2.29 2.54
N ARG A 115 -5.05 -1.72 1.82
CA ARG A 115 -5.08 -1.66 0.35
C ARG A 115 -4.91 -3.04 -0.28
N PHE A 116 -4.09 -3.90 0.31
CA PHE A 116 -3.97 -5.29 -0.16
C PHE A 116 -5.29 -6.05 0.03
N PHE A 117 -5.95 -5.93 1.18
CA PHE A 117 -7.27 -6.52 1.40
C PHE A 117 -8.29 -6.03 0.37
N ASN A 118 -8.39 -4.70 0.14
CA ASN A 118 -9.28 -4.16 -0.89
C ASN A 118 -9.00 -4.75 -2.28
N MET A 119 -7.73 -4.86 -2.66
CA MET A 119 -7.32 -5.40 -3.96
C MET A 119 -7.65 -6.90 -4.08
N ALA A 120 -7.37 -7.68 -3.03
CA ALA A 120 -7.65 -9.11 -3.00
C ALA A 120 -9.15 -9.39 -3.03
N GLU A 121 -9.95 -8.70 -2.20
CA GLU A 121 -11.41 -8.80 -2.17
C GLU A 121 -12.02 -8.50 -3.55
N GLU A 122 -11.62 -7.38 -4.17
CA GLU A 122 -12.13 -6.98 -5.49
C GLU A 122 -11.71 -7.94 -6.60
N SER A 123 -10.45 -8.43 -6.58
CA SER A 123 -9.94 -9.36 -7.58
C SER A 123 -10.64 -10.72 -7.49
N ILE A 124 -10.82 -11.23 -6.26
CA ILE A 124 -11.51 -12.50 -6.01
C ILE A 124 -12.98 -12.38 -6.40
N LYS A 125 -13.65 -11.30 -6.00
CA LYS A 125 -15.05 -11.04 -6.38
C LYS A 125 -15.25 -11.12 -7.89
N LYS A 126 -14.47 -10.35 -8.66
CA LYS A 126 -14.53 -10.36 -10.14
C LYS A 126 -14.26 -11.75 -10.72
N ALA A 127 -13.28 -12.46 -10.19
CA ALA A 127 -12.94 -13.80 -10.68
C ALA A 127 -14.06 -14.82 -10.39
N THR A 128 -14.78 -14.65 -9.28
CA THR A 128 -15.91 -15.52 -8.89
C THR A 128 -17.22 -15.24 -9.65
N GLU A 129 -17.34 -14.11 -10.35
CA GLU A 129 -18.58 -13.75 -11.09
C GLU A 129 -18.98 -14.80 -12.13
N GLN A 130 -18.00 -15.49 -12.75
CA GLN A 130 -18.28 -16.54 -13.73
C GLN A 130 -18.97 -17.79 -13.15
N PHE A 131 -19.02 -17.93 -11.82
CA PHE A 131 -19.69 -19.05 -11.14
C PHE A 131 -21.11 -18.70 -10.69
N VAL A 132 -21.57 -17.47 -10.93
CA VAL A 132 -22.96 -17.09 -10.66
C VAL A 132 -23.87 -17.87 -11.61
N PHE A 133 -24.89 -18.52 -11.06
CA PHE A 133 -25.82 -19.44 -11.75
C PHE A 133 -25.24 -20.79 -12.19
N GLU A 134 -24.00 -21.13 -11.81
CA GLU A 134 -23.52 -22.50 -11.89
C GLU A 134 -24.21 -23.38 -10.81
N PRO A 135 -24.28 -24.71 -11.00
CA PRO A 135 -24.79 -25.62 -9.98
C PRO A 135 -24.05 -25.44 -8.63
N ASN A 136 -24.80 -25.24 -7.54
CA ASN A 136 -24.25 -25.08 -6.20
C ASN A 136 -23.87 -26.45 -5.59
N ASP A 137 -22.86 -27.08 -6.17
CA ASP A 137 -22.39 -28.42 -5.82
C ASP A 137 -20.89 -28.48 -5.49
N ALA A 138 -20.45 -29.64 -5.01
CA ALA A 138 -19.06 -29.86 -4.60
C ALA A 138 -18.02 -29.63 -5.72
N ASN A 139 -18.41 -29.81 -7.00
CA ASN A 139 -17.52 -29.57 -8.13
C ASN A 139 -17.28 -28.07 -8.31
N THR A 140 -18.34 -27.28 -8.27
CA THR A 140 -18.27 -25.81 -8.34
C THR A 140 -17.47 -25.25 -7.17
N TRP A 141 -17.73 -25.71 -5.94
CA TRP A 141 -16.98 -25.28 -4.75
C TRP A 141 -15.49 -25.55 -4.87
N THR A 142 -15.12 -26.74 -5.37
CA THR A 142 -13.72 -27.13 -5.56
C THR A 142 -13.04 -26.24 -6.60
N LYS A 143 -13.71 -25.90 -7.70
CA LYS A 143 -13.18 -24.97 -8.72
C LYS A 143 -12.95 -23.58 -8.15
N VAL A 144 -13.93 -23.04 -7.41
CA VAL A 144 -13.84 -21.72 -6.78
C VAL A 144 -12.71 -21.69 -5.76
N ARG A 145 -12.63 -22.69 -4.87
CA ARG A 145 -11.55 -22.81 -3.88
C ARG A 145 -10.19 -22.83 -4.55
N ALA A 146 -9.99 -23.73 -5.51
CA ALA A 146 -8.70 -23.88 -6.20
C ALA A 146 -8.27 -22.60 -6.91
N MET A 147 -9.21 -21.87 -7.51
CA MET A 147 -8.91 -20.59 -8.15
C MET A 147 -8.43 -19.54 -7.15
N ILE A 148 -9.11 -19.40 -6.01
CA ILE A 148 -8.73 -18.45 -4.96
C ILE A 148 -7.38 -18.85 -4.34
N GLU A 149 -7.18 -20.13 -4.03
CA GLU A 149 -5.91 -20.65 -3.50
C GLU A 149 -4.75 -20.40 -4.45
N ASN A 150 -4.96 -20.59 -5.76
CA ASN A 150 -3.95 -20.29 -6.77
C ASN A 150 -3.58 -18.80 -6.79
N PHE A 151 -4.56 -17.91 -6.74
CA PHE A 151 -4.33 -16.46 -6.65
C PHE A 151 -3.52 -16.10 -5.39
N LEU A 152 -3.93 -16.58 -4.23
CA LEU A 152 -3.25 -16.28 -2.95
C LEU A 152 -1.85 -16.90 -2.89
N THR A 153 -1.63 -18.05 -3.52
CA THR A 153 -0.30 -18.66 -3.67
C THR A 153 0.63 -17.77 -4.47
N LEU A 154 0.16 -17.12 -5.54
CA LEU A 154 0.95 -16.16 -6.31
C LEU A 154 1.30 -14.93 -5.45
N GLN A 155 0.35 -14.43 -4.66
CA GLN A 155 0.60 -13.31 -3.75
C GLN A 155 1.61 -13.68 -2.65
N TRP A 156 1.52 -14.89 -2.09
CA TRP A 156 2.48 -15.42 -1.11
C TRP A 156 3.89 -15.52 -1.71
N ARG A 157 4.04 -16.08 -2.92
CA ARG A 157 5.33 -16.15 -3.62
C ARG A 157 5.92 -14.78 -3.91
N ALA A 158 5.08 -13.77 -4.14
CA ALA A 158 5.50 -12.38 -4.32
C ALA A 158 5.92 -11.70 -2.99
N GLY A 159 5.74 -12.35 -1.85
CA GLY A 159 6.08 -11.82 -0.52
C GLY A 159 4.99 -10.95 0.11
N ALA A 160 3.77 -10.96 -0.43
CA ALA A 160 2.65 -10.20 0.11
C ALA A 160 2.08 -10.80 1.40
N LEU A 161 2.13 -12.12 1.52
CA LEU A 161 1.61 -12.89 2.64
C LEU A 161 2.76 -13.51 3.45
N VAL A 162 2.58 -13.59 4.77
CA VAL A 162 3.60 -14.05 5.72
C VAL A 162 3.33 -15.50 6.12
N GLY A 163 4.34 -16.34 6.05
CA GLY A 163 4.28 -17.73 6.45
C GLY A 163 5.38 -18.51 5.75
N ALA A 164 5.97 -19.49 6.41
CA ALA A 164 7.00 -20.34 5.80
C ALA A 164 6.40 -21.29 4.75
N LYS A 165 5.09 -21.56 4.86
CA LYS A 165 4.31 -22.37 3.92
C LYS A 165 2.96 -21.70 3.63
N PRO A 166 2.29 -21.98 2.49
CA PRO A 166 1.02 -21.37 2.12
C PRO A 166 -0.06 -21.50 3.21
N GLU A 167 -0.12 -22.63 3.91
CA GLU A 167 -1.15 -22.93 4.91
C GLU A 167 -1.01 -22.09 6.18
N GLN A 168 0.16 -21.48 6.40
CA GLN A 168 0.38 -20.50 7.47
C GLN A 168 0.03 -19.08 7.02
N ALA A 169 0.01 -18.84 5.72
CA ALA A 169 -0.15 -17.52 5.11
C ALA A 169 -1.59 -17.20 4.74
N PHE A 170 -2.38 -18.21 4.35
CA PHE A 170 -3.80 -18.05 4.05
C PHE A 170 -4.57 -19.37 4.22
N PHE A 171 -5.90 -19.26 4.27
CA PHE A 171 -6.80 -20.40 4.11
C PHE A 171 -8.00 -20.01 3.26
N VAL A 172 -8.58 -21.00 2.56
CA VAL A 172 -9.82 -20.87 1.81
C VAL A 172 -10.70 -22.06 2.15
N LYS A 173 -11.87 -21.81 2.74
CA LYS A 173 -12.84 -22.85 3.11
C LYS A 173 -14.12 -22.67 2.32
N VAL A 174 -14.69 -23.79 1.88
CA VAL A 174 -15.97 -23.83 1.20
C VAL A 174 -16.49 -25.26 1.20
N GLY A 175 -17.67 -25.46 1.78
CA GLY A 175 -18.34 -26.75 1.75
C GLY A 175 -19.52 -26.87 2.70
N LEU A 176 -20.34 -27.90 2.47
CA LEU A 176 -21.42 -28.30 3.37
C LEU A 176 -20.82 -28.79 4.71
N ASN A 177 -21.34 -28.27 5.82
CA ASN A 177 -20.83 -28.48 7.18
C ASN A 177 -19.42 -27.93 7.44
N GLU A 178 -18.88 -27.12 6.52
CA GLU A 178 -17.64 -26.36 6.72
C GLU A 178 -17.96 -24.87 6.81
N THR A 179 -18.52 -24.29 5.74
CA THR A 179 -18.92 -22.87 5.67
C THR A 179 -20.41 -22.69 5.40
N MET A 180 -21.11 -23.75 4.97
CA MET A 180 -22.51 -23.72 4.57
C MET A 180 -23.30 -24.79 5.30
N THR A 181 -24.57 -24.49 5.56
CA THR A 181 -25.59 -25.45 5.99
C THR A 181 -26.38 -25.98 4.80
N ALA A 182 -27.20 -27.02 5.01
CA ALA A 182 -28.12 -27.50 3.97
C ALA A 182 -29.13 -26.40 3.56
N LEU A 183 -29.53 -25.54 4.50
CA LEU A 183 -30.42 -24.42 4.20
C LEU A 183 -29.74 -23.40 3.28
N ASP A 184 -28.46 -23.07 3.50
CA ASP A 184 -27.73 -22.15 2.62
C ASP A 184 -27.71 -22.65 1.17
N ILE A 185 -27.53 -23.95 0.97
CA ILE A 185 -27.54 -24.56 -0.37
C ILE A 185 -28.93 -24.48 -1.01
N LEU A 186 -29.99 -24.80 -0.25
CA LEU A 186 -31.38 -24.71 -0.72
C LEU A 186 -31.78 -23.27 -1.06
N GLU A 187 -31.25 -22.30 -0.33
CA GLU A 187 -31.42 -20.86 -0.59
C GLU A 187 -30.49 -20.33 -1.69
N GLY A 188 -29.68 -21.19 -2.32
CA GLY A 188 -28.79 -20.83 -3.42
C GLY A 188 -27.56 -20.00 -3.01
N ARG A 189 -27.17 -20.04 -1.73
CA ARG A 189 -26.00 -19.34 -1.20
C ARG A 189 -24.77 -20.23 -1.27
N MET A 190 -23.68 -19.69 -1.81
CA MET A 190 -22.34 -20.27 -1.73
C MET A 190 -21.47 -19.37 -0.85
N ILE A 191 -21.08 -19.85 0.33
CA ILE A 191 -20.31 -19.08 1.32
C ILE A 191 -18.86 -19.55 1.31
N VAL A 192 -17.94 -18.66 0.96
CA VAL A 192 -16.50 -18.92 0.95
C VAL A 192 -15.85 -18.10 2.06
N GLU A 193 -15.14 -18.77 2.97
CA GLU A 193 -14.39 -18.12 4.05
C GLU A 193 -12.91 -18.03 3.65
N ILE A 194 -12.34 -16.82 3.70
CA ILE A 194 -10.98 -16.55 3.25
C ILE A 194 -10.23 -15.81 4.36
N GLY A 195 -9.11 -16.36 4.82
CA GLY A 195 -8.20 -15.70 5.75
C GLY A 195 -6.84 -15.45 5.12
N MET A 196 -6.23 -14.29 5.39
CA MET A 196 -4.93 -13.89 4.82
C MET A 196 -4.04 -13.22 5.88
N ALA A 197 -2.78 -13.62 5.97
CA ALA A 197 -1.76 -13.03 6.84
C ALA A 197 -0.88 -12.06 6.05
N VAL A 198 -1.36 -10.83 5.83
CA VAL A 198 -0.65 -9.82 5.03
C VAL A 198 0.58 -9.26 5.75
N VAL A 199 1.66 -9.05 5.01
CA VAL A 199 2.90 -8.48 5.56
C VAL A 199 2.70 -7.07 6.11
N ARG A 200 3.25 -6.82 7.30
CA ARG A 200 3.24 -5.51 7.97
C ARG A 200 4.58 -4.79 7.75
N PRO A 201 4.58 -3.47 7.53
CA PRO A 201 5.83 -2.72 7.40
C PRO A 201 6.57 -2.65 8.74
N ALA A 202 7.91 -2.71 8.69
CA ALA A 202 8.76 -2.38 9.83
C ALA A 202 8.79 -0.86 10.02
N GLU A 203 8.03 -0.36 10.99
CA GLU A 203 7.94 1.08 11.26
C GLU A 203 9.10 1.60 12.12
N PHE A 204 9.54 0.80 13.10
CA PHE A 204 10.60 1.16 14.03
C PHE A 204 11.74 0.15 13.95
N ILE A 205 12.97 0.65 13.91
CA ILE A 205 14.19 -0.15 14.03
C ILE A 205 14.85 0.23 15.35
N ILE A 206 14.87 -0.71 16.30
CA ILE A 206 15.50 -0.52 17.62
C ILE A 206 16.86 -1.21 17.58
N LEU A 207 17.94 -0.43 17.57
CA LEU A 207 19.31 -0.93 17.66
C LEU A 207 19.70 -1.07 19.14
N LYS A 208 20.05 -2.28 19.56
CA LYS A 208 20.55 -2.57 20.91
C LYS A 208 22.05 -2.83 20.82
N PHE A 209 22.85 -1.94 21.40
CA PHE A 209 24.30 -2.09 21.47
C PHE A 209 24.67 -2.72 22.81
N SER A 210 25.50 -3.76 22.77
CA SER A 210 26.16 -4.32 23.95
C SER A 210 27.66 -4.33 23.73
N HIS A 211 28.41 -4.01 24.79
CA HIS A 211 29.86 -4.16 24.78
C HIS A 211 30.20 -5.60 25.11
N LYS A 212 30.68 -6.36 24.13
CA LYS A 212 31.21 -7.72 24.36
C LYS A 212 32.65 -7.60 24.83
N MET A 213 32.94 -8.06 26.05
CA MET A 213 34.32 -8.16 26.55
C MET A 213 35.09 -9.20 25.74
N GLN A 214 36.38 -8.94 25.52
CA GLN A 214 37.27 -9.87 24.82
C GLN A 214 37.31 -11.21 25.55
N GLU A 215 36.92 -12.28 24.85
CA GLU A 215 37.06 -13.65 25.35
C GLU A 215 38.47 -14.10 25.00
N SER A 216 39.42 -13.82 25.91
CA SER A 216 40.87 -14.15 25.84
C SER A 216 41.58 -13.62 24.59
#